data_AF-X1LVJ9-F1
#
_entry.id   AF-X1LVJ9-F1
#
_cell.length_a   1.000
_cell.length_b   1.000
_cell.length_c   1.000
_cell.angle_alpha   90.00
_cell.angle_beta   90.00
_cell.angle_gamma   90.00
#
_symmetry.space_group_name_H-M   'P 1'
#
loop_
_entity.id
_entity.type
_entity.pdbx_description
1 polymer ?
#
loop_
_entity_poly.entity_id
_entity_poly.type
_entity_poly.pdbx_seq_one_letter_code
_entity_poly.pdbx_strand_id
1 'polypeptide(L)'
;GSGDVKLAGEAKKQEITIQGSGDYSARDFKSSECIVKIFGSGDVTVNVTDSLDITIDGSGDISYAGSPSVNQSIFGSGDVKNIK
;
A
#
# COMPACT_ATOMS: atom_id res chain seq x y z
N GLY A 1 -13.84 -7.90 -4.38
CA GLY A 1 -13.59 -9.32 -4.05
C GLY A 1 -12.74 -9.41 -2.80
N SER A 2 -12.43 -10.62 -2.35
CA SER A 2 -11.46 -10.90 -1.28
C SER A 2 -10.37 -11.81 -1.82
N GLY A 3 -9.14 -11.60 -1.36
CA GLY A 3 -7.98 -12.35 -1.82
C GLY A 3 -6.71 -11.81 -1.20
N ASP A 4 -5.76 -12.72 -0.94
CA ASP A 4 -4.55 -12.42 -0.20
C ASP A 4 -3.34 -12.61 -1.09
N VAL A 5 -2.48 -11.59 -1.16
CA VAL A 5 -1.24 -11.62 -1.94
C VAL A 5 -0.06 -11.41 -1.02
N LYS A 6 0.95 -12.28 -1.13
CA LYS A 6 2.24 -12.14 -0.45
C LYS A 6 3.35 -12.08 -1.49
N LEU A 7 4.21 -11.06 -1.39
CA LEU A 7 5.29 -10.80 -2.33
C LEU A 7 6.61 -10.54 -1.60
N ALA A 8 7.71 -11.00 -2.20
CA ALA A 8 9.08 -10.77 -1.76
C ALA A 8 10.00 -10.58 -2.98
N GLY A 9 11.09 -9.82 -2.80
CA GLY A 9 12.04 -9.51 -3.87
C GLY A 9 12.27 -8.01 -4.04
N GLU A 10 12.53 -7.57 -5.26
CA GLU A 10 12.76 -6.16 -5.56
C GLU A 10 12.22 -5.78 -6.95
N ALA A 11 11.76 -4.54 -7.07
CA ALA A 11 11.49 -3.91 -8.35
C ALA A 11 11.64 -2.39 -8.23
N LYS A 12 11.83 -1.71 -9.36
CA LYS A 12 11.85 -0.25 -9.36
C LYS A 12 10.50 0.35 -8.96
N LYS A 13 9.40 -0.17 -9.54
CA LYS A 13 8.06 0.38 -9.39
C LYS A 13 7.04 -0.72 -9.06
N GLN A 14 6.14 -0.41 -8.12
CA GLN A 14 4.97 -1.21 -7.78
C GLN A 14 3.69 -0.39 -8.00
N GLU A 15 2.66 -1.04 -8.54
CA GLU A 15 1.31 -0.46 -8.66
C GLU A 15 0.29 -1.49 -8.15
N ILE A 16 -0.44 -1.10 -7.10
CA ILE A 16 -1.33 -1.96 -6.34
C ILE A 16 -2.72 -1.34 -6.39
N THR A 17 -3.72 -2.10 -6.83
CA THR A 17 -5.13 -1.70 -6.81
C THR A 17 -5.96 -2.78 -6.13
N ILE A 18 -6.64 -2.41 -5.05
CA ILE A 18 -7.54 -3.28 -4.30
C ILE A 18 -8.98 -2.80 -4.50
N GLN A 19 -9.85 -3.71 -4.93
CA GLN A 19 -11.29 -3.49 -5.02
C GLN A 19 -12.01 -4.52 -4.13
N GLY A 20 -12.55 -4.07 -3.00
CA GLY A 20 -13.17 -4.93 -1.98
C GLY A 20 -12.37 -4.97 -0.67
N SER A 21 -12.05 -6.18 -0.20
CA SER A 21 -11.52 -6.43 1.15
C SER A 21 -10.38 -7.45 1.11
N GLY A 22 -9.53 -7.38 0.09
CA GLY A 22 -8.36 -8.24 -0.03
C GLY A 22 -7.13 -7.60 0.62
N ASP A 23 -6.16 -8.43 0.97
CA ASP A 23 -4.93 -7.99 1.65
C ASP A 23 -3.70 -8.17 0.76
N TYR A 24 -2.80 -7.19 0.82
CA TYR A 24 -1.53 -7.20 0.09
C TYR A 24 -0.37 -7.05 1.05
N SER A 25 0.47 -8.07 1.16
CA SER A 25 1.63 -8.11 2.07
C SER A 25 2.93 -8.19 1.28
N ALA A 26 3.67 -7.08 1.23
CA ALA A 26 4.92 -6.93 0.48
C ALA A 26 6.02 -6.26 1.33
N ARG A 27 6.08 -6.55 2.63
CA ARG A 27 7.14 -6.03 3.53
C ARG A 27 8.54 -6.48 3.08
N ASP A 28 8.64 -7.71 2.57
CA ASP A 28 9.89 -8.30 2.06
C ASP A 28 10.13 -8.03 0.58
N PHE A 29 9.31 -7.16 -0.03
CA PHE A 29 9.48 -6.71 -1.41
C PHE A 29 9.85 -5.23 -1.42
N LYS A 30 11.06 -4.91 -1.87
CA LYS A 30 11.57 -3.54 -1.87
C LYS A 30 11.28 -2.86 -3.20
N SER A 31 10.76 -1.62 -3.15
CA SER A 31 10.68 -0.77 -4.34
C SER A 31 11.09 0.67 -4.12
N SER A 32 11.54 1.32 -5.19
CA SER A 32 11.79 2.77 -5.18
C SER A 32 10.49 3.56 -5.19
N GLU A 33 9.61 3.22 -6.11
CA GLU A 33 8.34 3.92 -6.34
C GLU A 33 7.16 2.97 -6.09
N CYS A 34 6.12 3.44 -5.40
CA CYS A 34 4.93 2.65 -5.14
C CYS A 34 3.66 3.49 -5.27
N ILE A 35 2.67 2.97 -6.00
CA ILE A 35 1.34 3.56 -6.12
C ILE A 35 0.34 2.57 -5.53
N VAL A 36 -0.46 3.01 -4.55
CA VAL A 36 -1.47 2.19 -3.90
C VAL A 36 -2.84 2.84 -4.03
N LYS A 37 -3.81 2.09 -4.56
CA LYS A 37 -5.21 2.51 -4.67
C LYS A 37 -6.11 1.48 -3.98
N ILE A 38 -6.88 1.90 -2.98
CA ILE A 38 -7.81 1.04 -2.26
C ILE A 38 -9.22 1.59 -2.46
N PHE A 39 -10.10 0.76 -2.99
CA PHE A 39 -11.54 1.00 -3.08
C PHE A 39 -12.25 -0.06 -2.23
N GLY A 40 -12.57 0.27 -0.98
CA GLY A 40 -13.16 -0.64 0.00
C GLY A 40 -12.42 -0.66 1.34
N SER A 41 -12.13 -1.84 1.86
CA SER A 41 -11.66 -2.08 3.23
C SER A 41 -10.51 -3.09 3.31
N GLY A 42 -9.70 -3.19 2.25
CA GLY A 42 -8.54 -4.08 2.23
C GLY A 42 -7.29 -3.41 2.80
N ASP A 43 -6.35 -4.22 3.26
CA ASP A 43 -5.12 -3.73 3.90
C ASP A 43 -3.88 -3.94 3.04
N VAL A 44 -2.96 -2.97 3.07
CA VAL A 44 -1.73 -2.99 2.28
C VAL A 44 -0.51 -2.81 3.16
N THR A 45 0.47 -3.69 3.03
CA THR A 45 1.82 -3.52 3.60
C THR A 45 2.87 -3.47 2.50
N VAL A 46 3.65 -2.39 2.44
CA VAL A 46 4.70 -2.18 1.40
C VAL A 46 6.03 -1.71 2.00
N ASN A 47 7.13 -1.92 1.29
CA ASN A 47 8.46 -1.41 1.66
C ASN A 47 9.03 -0.55 0.53
N VAL A 48 9.11 0.76 0.77
CA VAL A 48 9.32 1.77 -0.29
C VAL A 48 10.42 2.74 0.12
N THR A 49 11.32 3.09 -0.81
CA THR A 49 12.46 3.97 -0.48
C THR A 49 12.31 5.41 -0.93
N ASP A 50 11.67 5.68 -2.07
CA ASP A 50 11.77 7.01 -2.70
C ASP A 50 10.41 7.73 -2.75
N SER A 51 9.38 7.13 -3.35
CA SER A 51 8.05 7.74 -3.46
C SER A 51 6.90 6.77 -3.21
N LEU A 52 5.91 7.21 -2.43
CA LEU A 52 4.71 6.46 -2.11
C LEU A 52 3.47 7.33 -2.34
N ASP A 53 2.73 7.03 -3.41
CA ASP A 53 1.46 7.67 -3.73
C ASP A 53 0.29 6.78 -3.29
N ILE A 54 -0.58 7.32 -2.45
CA ILE A 54 -1.68 6.61 -1.81
C ILE A 54 -3.01 7.27 -2.15
N THR A 55 -3.98 6.45 -2.55
CA THR A 55 -5.39 6.84 -2.64
C THR A 55 -6.25 5.79 -1.94
N ILE A 56 -7.03 6.20 -0.95
CA ILE A 56 -7.98 5.34 -0.26
C ILE A 56 -9.38 5.95 -0.44
N ASP A 57 -10.31 5.15 -0.94
CA ASP A 57 -11.74 5.41 -0.98
C ASP A 57 -12.44 4.29 -0.19
N GLY A 58 -12.79 4.60 1.07
CA GLY A 58 -13.34 3.65 2.03
C GLY A 58 -12.64 3.64 3.38
N SER A 59 -12.36 2.44 3.90
CA SER A 59 -11.89 2.19 5.26
C SER A 59 -10.67 1.27 5.34
N GLY A 60 -9.96 1.06 4.24
CA GLY A 60 -8.76 0.21 4.22
C GLY A 60 -7.53 0.93 4.79
N ASP A 61 -6.59 0.16 5.32
CA ASP A 61 -5.39 0.70 5.96
C ASP A 61 -4.11 0.39 5.17
N ILE A 62 -3.14 1.30 5.24
CA ILE A 62 -1.83 1.14 4.63
C ILE A 62 -0.73 1.22 5.67
N SER A 63 0.10 0.19 5.71
CA SER A 63 1.34 0.15 6.47
C SER A 63 2.52 0.21 5.51
N TYR A 64 3.49 1.09 5.77
CA TYR A 64 4.69 1.15 4.94
C TYR A 64 5.98 1.15 5.77
N ALA A 65 7.00 0.49 5.23
CA ALA A 65 8.37 0.53 5.72
C ALA A 65 9.26 1.37 4.77
N GLY A 66 10.41 1.80 5.28
CA GLY A 66 11.33 2.69 4.57
C GLY A 66 11.05 4.17 4.83
N SER A 67 11.64 5.02 3.99
CA SER A 67 11.63 6.49 4.14
C SER A 67 11.24 7.22 2.84
N PRO A 68 10.11 6.87 2.19
CA PRO A 68 9.69 7.52 0.96
C PRO A 68 9.10 8.91 1.22
N SER A 69 9.02 9.74 0.17
CA SER A 69 8.11 10.87 0.14
C SER A 69 6.68 10.35 0.00
N VAL A 70 5.83 10.63 0.98
CA VAL A 70 4.45 10.13 1.03
C VAL A 70 3.48 11.20 0.56
N ASN A 71 2.67 10.86 -0.44
CA ASN A 71 1.55 11.65 -0.90
C ASN A 71 0.27 10.82 -0.71
N GLN A 72 -0.68 11.32 0.07
CA GLN A 72 -1.86 10.55 0.46
C GLN A 72 -3.14 11.35 0.24
N SER A 73 -4.15 10.68 -0.32
CA SER A 73 -5.52 11.18 -0.42
C SER A 73 -6.47 10.12 0.13
N ILE A 74 -7.18 10.46 1.21
CA ILE A 74 -8.06 9.54 1.93
C ILE A 74 -9.48 10.10 1.93
N PHE A 75 -10.39 9.35 1.33
CA PHE A 75 -11.83 9.61 1.32
C PHE A 75 -12.51 8.53 2.16
N GLY A 76 -12.82 8.84 3.41
CA GLY A 76 -13.45 7.90 4.34
C GLY A 76 -12.73 7.84 5.68
N SER A 77 -12.46 6.62 6.16
CA SER A 77 -11.95 6.36 7.52
C SER A 77 -10.69 5.50 7.58
N GLY A 78 -10.06 5.23 6.43
CA GLY A 78 -8.80 4.49 6.38
C GLY A 78 -7.63 5.28 6.97
N ASP A 79 -6.56 4.57 7.33
CA ASP A 79 -5.35 5.15 7.94
C ASP A 79 -4.06 4.74 7.21
N VAL A 80 -3.01 5.54 7.38
CA VAL A 80 -1.68 5.32 6.79
C VAL A 80 -0.62 5.43 7.88
N LYS A 81 0.08 4.32 8.16
CA LYS A 81 1.10 4.24 9.21
C LYS A 81 2.48 3.81 8.70
N ASN A 82 3.51 4.46 9.22
CA ASN A 82 4.89 4.00 9.05
C ASN A 82 5.21 2.95 10.13
N ILE A 83 5.65 1.76 9.72
CA ILE A 83 5.94 0.64 10.63
C ILE A 83 7.43 0.42 10.91
N LYS A 84 8.32 1.24 10.31
CA LYS A 84 9.79 1.18 10.38
C LYS A 84 10.46 -0.17 10.05
#